data_AF-A0A381TUM7-F1
#
_entry.id   AF-A0A381TUM7-F1
#
_cell.length_a   1.000
_cell.length_b   1.000
_cell.length_c   1.000
_cell.angle_alpha   90.00
_cell.angle_beta   90.00
_cell.angle_gamma   90.00
#
_symmetry.space_group_name_H-M   'P 1'
#
loop_
_entity.id
_entity.type
_entity.pdbx_description
1 polymer ?
#
loop_
_entity_poly.entity_id
_entity_poly.type
_entity_poly.pdbx_seq_one_letter_code
_entity_poly.pdbx_strand_id
1 'polypeptide(L)' 'MATDVQIQKVLNKLSDVNPCNHCGTRLRFGDWECPHCGVDLEEHLRLWAKQMVNELQLET' A
#
# COMPACT_ATOMS: atom_id res chain seq x y z
N MET A 1 -17.40 -2.80 14.29
CA MET A 1 -17.21 -3.51 13.00
C MET A 1 -16.80 -2.48 11.96
N ALA A 2 -16.06 -2.87 10.92
CA ALA A 2 -15.72 -1.94 9.85
C ALA A 2 -17.00 -1.52 9.09
N THR A 3 -17.08 -0.24 8.70
CA THR A 3 -18.18 0.29 7.88
C THR A 3 -17.91 0.07 6.38
N ASP A 4 -18.96 0.11 5.55
CA ASP A 4 -18.80 0.04 4.09
C ASP A 4 -17.87 1.14 3.53
N VAL A 5 -17.92 2.33 4.12
CA VAL A 5 -17.02 3.45 3.77
C VAL A 5 -15.56 3.08 4.05
N GLN A 6 -15.28 2.52 5.22
CA GLN A 6 -13.94 2.07 5.59
C GLN A 6 -13.46 0.94 4.66
N ILE A 7 -14.34 -0.03 4.34
CA ILE A 7 -14.03 -1.13 3.43
C ILE A 7 -13.72 -0.60 2.02
N GLN A 8 -14.55 0.29 1.47
CA GLN A 8 -14.34 0.85 0.14
C GLN A 8 -13.04 1.65 0.07
N LYS A 9 -12.66 2.37 1.14
CA LYS A 9 -11.38 3.08 1.21
C LYS A 9 -10.19 2.13 1.16
N VAL A 10 -10.25 1.00 1.88
CA VAL A 10 -9.23 -0.06 1.78
C VAL A 10 -9.11 -0.57 0.35
N LEU A 11 -10.23 -0.90 -0.29
CA LEU A 11 -10.24 -1.40 -1.67
C LEU A 11 -9.67 -0.40 -2.67
N ASN A 12 -9.97 0.88 -2.51
CA ASN A 12 -9.41 1.95 -3.35
C ASN A 12 -7.89 2.03 -3.18
N LYS A 13 -7.38 2.03 -1.95
CA LYS A 13 -5.92 2.03 -1.69
C LYS A 13 -5.22 0.79 -2.23
N LEU A 14 -5.87 -0.37 -2.20
CA LEU A 14 -5.36 -1.60 -2.81
C LEU A 14 -5.40 -1.59 -4.35
N SER A 15 -6.09 -0.62 -4.97
CA SER A 15 -6.13 -0.48 -6.43
C SER A 15 -5.08 0.51 -6.96
N ASP A 16 -4.51 1.34 -6.08
CA ASP A 16 -3.51 2.35 -6.43
C ASP A 16 -2.29 1.73 -7.12
N VAL A 17 -1.78 2.45 -8.11
CA VAL A 17 -0.53 2.07 -8.78
C VAL A 17 0.62 2.49 -7.89
N ASN A 18 1.30 1.51 -7.30
CA ASN A 18 2.49 1.75 -6.50
C ASN A 18 3.75 1.29 -7.25
N PRO A 19 4.49 2.20 -7.90
CA PRO A 19 5.72 1.82 -8.61
C PRO A 19 6.87 1.60 -7.62
N CYS A 20 7.78 0.68 -7.96
CA CYS A 20 9.05 0.55 -7.27
C CYS A 20 9.88 1.83 -7.44
N ASN A 21 10.33 2.43 -6.34
CA ASN A 21 11.13 3.65 -6.38
C ASN A 21 12.51 3.47 -7.03
N HIS A 22 12.96 2.22 -7.24
CA HIS A 22 14.26 1.92 -7.85
C HIS A 22 14.18 1.67 -9.36
N CYS A 23 13.19 0.89 -9.83
CA CYS A 23 13.12 0.47 -11.24
C CYS A 23 11.78 0.78 -11.94
N GLY A 24 10.81 1.37 -11.24
CA GLY A 24 9.51 1.75 -11.79
C GLY A 24 8.52 0.59 -11.98
N THR A 25 8.92 -0.65 -11.74
CA THR A 25 8.00 -1.81 -11.83
C THR A 25 6.82 -1.64 -10.90
N ARG A 26 5.60 -1.88 -11.41
CA ARG A 26 4.39 -1.87 -10.60
C ARG A 26 4.46 -2.98 -9.53
N LEU A 27 4.39 -2.58 -8.27
CA LEU A 27 4.34 -3.48 -7.13
C LEU A 27 2.94 -4.06 -6.97
N ARG A 28 2.86 -5.33 -6.57
CA ARG A 28 1.61 -5.97 -6.16
C ARG A 28 1.58 -6.06 -4.63
N PHE A 29 0.37 -6.03 -4.05
CA PHE A 29 0.21 -6.22 -2.62
C PHE A 29 0.63 -7.64 -2.22
N GLY A 30 1.54 -7.76 -1.25
CA GLY A 30 2.08 -9.03 -0.77
C GLY A 30 3.55 -9.28 -1.15
N ASP A 31 4.11 -8.50 -2.08
CA ASP A 31 5.54 -8.55 -2.42
C ASP A 31 6.36 -7.84 -1.33
N TRP A 32 7.35 -8.53 -0.74
CA TRP A 32 8.32 -7.94 0.20
C TRP A 32 9.58 -7.41 -0.49
N GLU A 33 9.82 -7.85 -1.71
CA GLU A 33 10.91 -7.41 -2.59
C GLU A 33 10.32 -7.07 -3.96
N CYS A 34 10.96 -6.17 -4.70
CA CYS A 34 10.50 -5.86 -6.05
C CYS A 34 10.67 -7.08 -6.97
N PRO A 35 9.59 -7.56 -7.63
CA PRO A 35 9.66 -8.78 -8.46
C PRO A 35 10.54 -8.63 -9.71
N HIS A 36 10.97 -7.40 -10.05
CA HIS A 36 11.81 -7.13 -11.20
C HIS A 36 13.28 -6.88 -10.84
N CYS A 37 13.55 -6.08 -9.81
CA CYS A 37 14.93 -5.69 -9.47
C CYS A 37 15.44 -6.24 -8.13
N GLY A 38 14.59 -6.94 -7.35
CA GLY A 38 14.97 -7.55 -6.08
C GLY A 38 15.25 -6.56 -4.94
N VAL A 39 14.99 -5.26 -5.11
CA VAL A 39 15.15 -4.30 -4.00
C VAL A 39 14.16 -4.63 -2.89
N ASP A 40 14.63 -4.60 -1.65
CA ASP A 40 13.82 -4.72 -0.44
C ASP A 40 12.80 -3.58 -0.39
N LEU A 41 11.55 -3.92 -0.08
CA LEU A 41 10.42 -2.99 -0.01
C LEU A 41 9.93 -2.76 1.43
N GLU A 42 10.56 -3.32 2.47
CA GLU A 42 10.05 -3.25 3.84
C GLU A 42 9.73 -1.81 4.28
N GLU A 43 10.67 -0.88 4.11
CA GLU A 43 10.47 0.51 4.50
C GLU A 43 9.33 1.18 3.71
N HIS A 44 9.28 0.92 2.41
CA HIS A 44 8.23 1.43 1.52
C HIS A 44 6.84 0.92 1.92
N LEU A 45 6.73 -0.38 2.22
CA LEU A 45 5.49 -1.00 2.69
C LEU A 45 5.05 -0.45 4.04
N ARG A 46 6.00 -0.23 4.98
CA ARG A 46 5.70 0.37 6.29
C ARG A 46 5.17 1.80 6.14
N LEU A 47 5.77 2.60 5.27
CA LEU A 47 5.30 3.97 5.00
C LEU A 47 3.91 3.97 4.40
N TRP A 48 3.66 3.14 3.39
CA TRP A 48 2.35 2.98 2.79
C TRP A 48 1.30 2.53 3.81
N ALA A 49 1.62 1.53 4.64
CA ALA A 49 0.72 1.03 5.68
C ALA A 49 0.41 2.10 6.73
N LYS A 50 1.42 2.87 7.16
CA LYS A 50 1.23 3.99 8.10
C LYS A 50 0.27 5.05 7.55
N GLN A 51 0.42 5.42 6.27
CA GLN A 51 -0.49 6.35 5.61
C GLN A 51 -1.92 5.80 5.57
N MET A 52 -2.08 4.54 5.17
CA MET A 52 -3.38 3.88 5.08
C MET A 52 -4.10 3.80 6.44
N VAL A 53 -3.37 3.46 7.51
CA VAL A 53 -3.92 3.43 8.88
C VAL A 53 -4.32 4.83 9.35
N ASN A 54 -3.48 5.84 9.15
CA ASN A 54 -3.79 7.21 9.55
C ASN A 54 -5.05 7.73 8.83
N GLU A 55 -5.18 7.46 7.54
CA GLU A 55 -6.34 7.85 6.76
C GLU A 55 -7.63 7.18 7.22
N LEU A 56 -7.57 5.97 7.78
CA LEU A 56 -8.75 5.31 8.36
C LEU A 56 -9.11 5.86 9.75
N GLN A 57 -8.14 6.35 10.51
CA GLN A 57 -8.35 6.93 11.85
C GLN A 57 -8.85 8.37 11.83
N LEU A 58 -8.58 9.12 10.76
CA LEU A 58 -9.04 10.51 10.61
C LEU A 58 -10.52 10.64 10.21
N GLU A 59 -11.20 9.52 9.93
CA GLU A 59 -12.62 9.46 9.53
C GLU A 59 -13.53 8.84 10.61
N THR A 60 -13.05 8.72 11.85
CA THR A 60 -13.86 8.38 13.03
C THR A 60 -14.42 9.63 13.71
#